data_AF-A0A0K0DNC8-F1
#
_entry.id   AF-A0A0K0DNC8-F1
#
_cell.length_a   1.000
_cell.length_b   1.000
_cell.length_c   1.000
_cell.angle_alpha   90.00
_cell.angle_beta   90.00
_cell.angle_gamma   90.00
#
_symmetry.space_group_name_H-M   'P 1'
#
loop_
_entity.id
_entity.type
_entity.pdbx_description
1 polymer ?
#
loop_
_entity_poly.entity_id
_entity_poly.type
_entity_poly.pdbx_seq_one_letter_code
_entity_poly.pdbx_strand_id
1 'polypeptide(L)'
;MTWLYIAQFLSVALACIENGKKYSHGDEWINMNTFKVRCEFMAKDDWRVIVIGCIAPNGTMVPLGSERLIGDQIWVCKKDENGYIYFGPKTKTTNECDGHPYGSVWKEKWLQYRCGDRGVKEFLGCITESKIFVANGDVKLVDGFYIQCKKHENGSVVMQGVATPGNTKCKDNEGRERLEGSEWTEGTLQHRCGRGGIKEPIGCITTTGILIPVEETKSVGGFYVECKKHDDGTVIMQRLGRPTTTKCRDIEGRERDEGSEWTEGTLQHRCGRGGIKEPIGCITTSGILIPIGETKSVDGSYVECKKHDDGTVILQNLGTPSNGMCKDSEGRKREEGSHWKEGSLQFRCGKGGVKDLMGCITASGTLLPYGEVNLVNGKRVKCEKLADGTITMSAVSRFKCHAKCRDNEGRGVTEGRPPMRWSEFFTKSLEGRYDARRVPRASRTHWTTLPRSK
;
A
#
# COMPACT_ATOMS: atom_id res chain seq x y z
N MET A 1 89.87 33.79 -13.51
CA MET A 1 90.08 32.36 -13.79
C MET A 1 89.88 31.63 -12.47
N THR A 2 88.65 31.15 -12.21
CA THR A 2 88.21 29.74 -12.40
C THR A 2 88.83 28.80 -11.37
N TRP A 3 88.14 27.94 -10.65
CA TRP A 3 86.73 27.53 -10.48
C TRP A 3 86.78 26.44 -9.38
N LEU A 4 85.73 26.28 -8.57
CA LEU A 4 85.13 24.98 -8.19
C LEU A 4 84.13 25.18 -7.05
N TYR A 5 82.87 25.36 -7.43
CA TYR A 5 81.71 25.19 -6.56
C TYR A 5 81.46 23.69 -6.38
N ILE A 6 81.51 23.20 -5.14
CA ILE A 6 81.06 21.86 -4.79
C ILE A 6 79.55 21.91 -4.67
N ALA A 7 78.85 21.42 -5.69
CA ALA A 7 77.42 21.15 -5.64
C ALA A 7 77.20 19.86 -4.83
N GLN A 8 76.80 19.99 -3.55
CA GLN A 8 76.21 18.89 -2.80
C GLN A 8 74.84 18.58 -3.39
N PHE A 9 74.75 17.54 -4.21
CA PHE A 9 73.49 16.90 -4.56
C PHE A 9 72.94 16.20 -3.30
N LEU A 10 72.06 16.89 -2.57
CA LEU A 10 71.14 16.26 -1.63
C LEU A 10 70.24 15.32 -2.44
N SER A 11 70.59 14.03 -2.43
CA SER A 11 69.74 12.93 -2.86
C SER A 11 68.45 12.96 -2.03
N VAL A 12 67.41 13.61 -2.55
CA VAL A 12 66.06 13.47 -2.00
C VAL A 12 65.57 12.11 -2.47
N ALA A 13 65.71 11.09 -1.60
CA ALA A 13 65.12 9.78 -1.84
C ALA A 13 63.60 9.93 -1.95
N LEU A 14 63.09 9.78 -3.17
CA LEU A 14 61.67 9.86 -3.46
C LEU A 14 60.97 8.57 -2.97
N ALA A 15 59.91 8.72 -2.19
CA ALA A 15 59.25 7.62 -1.46
C ALA A 15 57.79 7.97 -1.14
N CYS A 16 56.91 6.97 -1.05
CA CYS A 16 55.59 7.17 -0.45
C CYS A 16 55.78 7.44 1.06
N ILE A 17 55.09 8.44 1.60
CA ILE A 17 55.11 8.75 3.03
C ILE A 17 53.73 8.44 3.62
N GLU A 18 53.65 7.45 4.49
CA GLU A 18 52.41 7.11 5.20
C GLU A 18 52.70 6.96 6.70
N ASN A 19 51.94 7.69 7.53
CA ASN A 19 52.15 7.76 8.99
C ASN A 19 53.60 8.04 9.40
N GLY A 20 54.31 8.88 8.63
CA GLY A 20 55.70 9.27 8.88
C GLY A 20 56.76 8.23 8.49
N LYS A 21 56.37 7.07 7.95
CA LYS A 21 57.29 6.07 7.40
C LYS A 21 57.48 6.28 5.89
N LYS A 22 58.71 6.10 5.41
CA LYS A 22 59.07 6.17 3.99
C LYS A 22 59.05 4.77 3.38
N TYR A 23 58.41 4.64 2.21
CA TYR A 23 58.29 3.42 1.44
C TYR A 23 58.84 3.62 0.03
N SER A 24 59.70 2.71 -0.41
CA SER A 24 60.26 2.67 -1.76
C SER A 24 59.24 2.15 -2.78
N HIS A 25 59.50 2.41 -4.06
CA HIS A 25 58.67 1.86 -5.14
C HIS A 25 58.61 0.32 -5.06
N GLY A 26 57.40 -0.23 -5.15
CA GLY A 26 57.14 -1.66 -5.03
C GLY A 26 56.97 -2.16 -3.60
N ASP A 27 57.26 -1.33 -2.58
CA ASP A 27 57.03 -1.72 -1.19
C ASP A 27 55.56 -1.99 -0.93
N GLU A 28 55.29 -3.07 -0.19
CA GLU A 28 53.94 -3.48 0.17
C GLU A 28 53.76 -3.61 1.67
N TRP A 29 52.73 -2.98 2.22
CA TRP A 29 52.44 -3.04 3.65
C TRP A 29 50.94 -3.15 3.90
N ILE A 30 50.59 -3.47 5.15
CA ILE A 30 49.20 -3.54 5.59
C ILE A 30 48.84 -2.20 6.22
N ASN A 31 47.83 -1.54 5.64
CA ASN A 31 47.27 -0.30 6.12
C ASN A 31 45.98 -0.59 6.92
N MET A 32 45.85 0.04 8.09
CA MET A 32 44.70 -0.09 9.00
C MET A 32 44.26 -1.55 9.28
N ASN A 33 45.20 -2.49 9.31
CA ASN A 33 44.98 -3.94 9.48
C ASN A 33 43.98 -4.59 8.50
N THR A 34 43.61 -3.91 7.41
CA THR A 34 42.50 -4.33 6.53
C THR A 34 42.89 -4.32 5.05
N PHE A 35 43.77 -3.40 4.63
CA PHE A 35 44.14 -3.24 3.23
C PHE A 35 45.61 -3.56 3.02
N LYS A 36 45.91 -4.42 2.05
CA LYS A 36 47.27 -4.59 1.53
C LYS A 36 47.47 -3.55 0.43
N VAL A 37 48.43 -2.66 0.64
CA VAL A 37 48.72 -1.55 -0.26
C VAL A 37 50.13 -1.67 -0.83
N ARG A 38 50.37 -1.04 -1.98
CA ARG A 38 51.67 -0.96 -2.66
C ARG A 38 51.98 0.49 -3.05
N CYS A 39 53.23 0.92 -2.87
CA CYS A 39 53.72 2.18 -3.41
C CYS A 39 54.08 2.02 -4.90
N GLU A 40 53.41 2.76 -5.78
CA GLU A 40 53.70 2.78 -7.22
C GLU A 40 54.20 4.16 -7.69
N PHE A 41 55.09 4.14 -8.67
CA PHE A 41 55.69 5.31 -9.32
C PHE A 41 55.14 5.40 -10.73
N MET A 42 54.44 6.49 -11.07
CA MET A 42 53.84 6.65 -12.39
C MET A 42 54.62 7.62 -13.29
N ALA A 43 55.29 8.64 -12.74
CA ALA A 43 56.16 9.57 -13.46
C ALA A 43 57.02 10.41 -12.48
N LYS A 44 57.95 11.24 -12.98
CA LYS A 44 58.72 12.20 -12.15
C LYS A 44 57.77 12.97 -11.22
N ASP A 45 57.95 12.74 -9.93
CA ASP A 45 57.22 13.34 -8.81
C ASP A 45 55.75 12.91 -8.60
N ASP A 46 55.26 11.86 -9.28
CA ASP A 46 53.92 11.29 -9.07
C ASP A 46 53.96 9.88 -8.46
N TRP A 47 53.61 9.81 -7.17
CA TRP A 47 53.64 8.61 -6.34
C TRP A 47 52.24 8.34 -5.80
N ARG A 48 51.81 7.08 -5.84
CA ARG A 48 50.51 6.70 -5.30
C ARG A 48 50.60 5.43 -4.49
N VAL A 49 49.94 5.45 -3.35
CA VAL A 49 49.62 4.24 -2.60
C VAL A 49 48.38 3.63 -3.25
N ILE A 50 48.51 2.42 -3.79
CA ILE A 50 47.38 1.69 -4.37
C ILE A 50 47.00 0.51 -3.49
N VAL A 51 45.71 0.23 -3.42
CA VAL A 51 45.21 -0.99 -2.78
C VAL A 51 45.38 -2.13 -3.77
N ILE A 52 46.09 -3.18 -3.36
CA ILE A 52 46.32 -4.40 -4.16
C ILE A 52 45.52 -5.60 -3.63
N GLY A 53 44.99 -5.51 -2.40
CA GLY A 53 44.12 -6.54 -1.83
C GLY A 53 43.61 -6.20 -0.44
N CYS A 54 42.77 -7.08 0.09
CA CYS A 54 42.17 -6.97 1.41
C CYS A 54 42.64 -8.13 2.29
N ILE A 55 42.85 -7.87 3.59
CA ILE A 55 43.30 -8.87 4.58
C ILE A 55 42.11 -9.26 5.46
N ALA A 56 41.77 -10.54 5.45
CA ALA A 56 40.71 -11.10 6.28
C ALA A 56 41.12 -11.22 7.77
N PRO A 57 40.16 -11.36 8.70
CA PRO A 57 40.47 -11.50 10.14
C PRO A 57 41.40 -12.67 10.48
N ASN A 58 41.40 -13.73 9.66
CA ASN A 58 42.29 -14.88 9.81
C ASN A 58 43.68 -14.69 9.18
N GLY A 59 43.97 -13.51 8.63
CA GLY A 59 45.24 -13.16 7.96
C GLY A 59 45.30 -13.51 6.47
N THR A 60 44.28 -14.15 5.89
CA THR A 60 44.28 -14.49 4.46
C THR A 60 44.11 -13.25 3.58
N MET A 61 44.93 -13.15 2.53
CA MET A 61 44.85 -12.08 1.52
C MET A 61 43.88 -12.44 0.39
N VAL A 62 42.97 -11.52 0.08
CA VAL A 62 42.05 -11.53 -1.06
C VAL A 62 42.49 -10.43 -2.05
N PRO A 63 43.04 -10.77 -3.23
CA PRO A 63 43.46 -9.78 -4.21
C PRO A 63 42.32 -8.84 -4.65
N LEU A 64 42.63 -7.59 -4.97
CA LEU A 64 41.64 -6.63 -5.45
C LEU A 64 41.02 -7.10 -6.78
N GLY A 65 39.69 -7.09 -6.86
CA GLY A 65 38.91 -7.60 -7.98
C GLY A 65 38.67 -9.11 -7.96
N SER A 66 39.10 -9.80 -6.89
CA SER A 66 38.99 -11.26 -6.77
C SER A 66 38.15 -11.69 -5.57
N GLU A 67 37.92 -13.00 -5.49
CA GLU A 67 37.21 -13.66 -4.40
C GLU A 67 37.97 -14.87 -3.87
N ARG A 68 37.76 -15.18 -2.59
CA ARG A 68 38.43 -16.31 -1.93
C ARG A 68 37.53 -16.95 -0.88
N LEU A 69 37.50 -18.29 -0.83
CA LEU A 69 36.85 -19.01 0.26
C LEU A 69 37.70 -18.91 1.53
N ILE A 70 37.12 -18.38 2.61
CA ILE A 70 37.77 -18.20 3.92
C ILE A 70 36.79 -18.72 4.97
N GLY A 71 37.10 -19.85 5.59
CA GLY A 71 36.13 -20.60 6.39
C GLY A 71 35.05 -21.22 5.50
N ASP A 72 33.78 -20.97 5.82
CA ASP A 72 32.59 -21.39 5.09
C ASP A 72 32.02 -20.32 4.15
N GLN A 73 32.65 -19.14 4.09
CA GLN A 73 32.16 -17.98 3.34
C GLN A 73 33.14 -17.57 2.25
N ILE A 74 32.61 -17.20 1.08
CA ILE A 74 33.39 -16.56 0.02
C ILE A 74 33.53 -15.09 0.40
N TRP A 75 34.74 -14.56 0.43
CA TRP A 75 35.03 -13.14 0.66
C TRP A 75 35.41 -12.46 -0.65
N VAL A 76 34.95 -11.22 -0.85
CA VAL A 76 35.20 -10.42 -2.06
C VAL A 76 35.90 -9.14 -1.66
N CYS A 77 36.95 -8.78 -2.41
CA CYS A 77 37.65 -7.50 -2.33
C CYS A 77 37.47 -6.79 -3.68
N LYS A 78 36.66 -5.73 -3.76
CA LYS A 78 36.39 -5.03 -5.02
C LYS A 78 36.37 -3.52 -4.83
N LYS A 79 36.69 -2.77 -5.89
CA LYS A 79 36.57 -1.32 -5.94
C LYS A 79 35.22 -0.95 -6.54
N ASP A 80 34.48 -0.02 -5.94
CA ASP A 80 33.22 0.50 -6.48
C ASP A 80 33.45 1.63 -7.51
N GLU A 81 32.37 2.10 -8.14
CA GLU A 81 32.40 3.17 -9.16
C GLU A 81 32.92 4.50 -8.62
N ASN A 82 32.80 4.74 -7.31
CA ASN A 82 33.28 5.95 -6.63
C ASN A 82 34.72 5.79 -6.10
N GLY A 83 35.32 4.60 -6.27
CA GLY A 83 36.66 4.28 -5.88
C GLY A 83 36.85 3.76 -4.45
N TYR A 84 35.77 3.52 -3.71
CA TYR A 84 35.82 2.87 -2.40
C TYR A 84 36.08 1.37 -2.53
N ILE A 85 36.88 0.83 -1.62
CA ILE A 85 37.15 -0.61 -1.57
C ILE A 85 36.13 -1.28 -0.66
N TYR A 86 35.30 -2.14 -1.25
CA TYR A 86 34.45 -3.07 -0.54
C TYR A 86 35.22 -4.34 -0.20
N PHE A 87 35.24 -4.68 1.08
CA PHE A 87 35.73 -5.96 1.58
C PHE A 87 34.69 -6.58 2.50
N GLY A 88 34.23 -7.77 2.16
CA GLY A 88 33.24 -8.47 2.95
C GLY A 88 32.86 -9.83 2.37
N PRO A 89 32.02 -10.61 3.08
CA PRO A 89 31.48 -11.84 2.53
C PRO A 89 30.68 -11.54 1.27
N LYS A 90 30.89 -12.34 0.23
CA LYS A 90 30.04 -12.42 -0.95
C LYS A 90 28.66 -12.80 -0.45
N THR A 91 27.78 -11.81 -0.34
CA THR A 91 26.36 -12.05 -0.14
C THR A 91 25.95 -13.05 -1.21
N LYS A 92 25.50 -14.23 -0.81
CA LYS A 92 24.89 -15.19 -1.73
C LYS A 92 23.76 -14.42 -2.42
N THR A 93 24.00 -13.96 -3.64
CA THR A 93 22.95 -13.61 -4.60
C THR A 93 22.39 -14.92 -5.11
N THR A 94 21.89 -15.75 -4.21
CA THR A 94 21.06 -16.88 -4.63
C THR A 94 19.73 -16.25 -4.96
N ASN A 95 19.58 -15.84 -6.22
CA ASN A 95 18.27 -15.81 -6.88
C ASN A 95 17.74 -17.25 -7.05
N GLU A 96 18.21 -18.19 -6.22
CA GLU A 96 17.88 -19.60 -6.23
C GLU A 96 17.09 -19.89 -4.95
N CYS A 97 16.02 -20.65 -5.09
CA CYS A 97 15.07 -20.96 -4.03
C CYS A 97 15.19 -22.45 -3.72
N ASP A 98 15.67 -22.83 -2.54
CA ASP A 98 15.82 -24.25 -2.16
C ASP A 98 16.61 -25.09 -3.20
N GLY A 99 17.58 -24.49 -3.90
CA GLY A 99 18.36 -25.13 -4.98
C GLY A 99 17.73 -25.06 -6.38
N HIS A 100 16.62 -24.35 -6.54
CA HIS A 100 15.96 -24.09 -7.82
C HIS A 100 16.36 -22.73 -8.39
N PRO A 101 16.78 -22.62 -9.66
CA PRO A 101 17.26 -21.35 -10.23
C PRO A 101 16.14 -20.32 -10.40
N TYR A 102 16.51 -19.04 -10.52
CA TYR A 102 15.57 -17.93 -10.75
C TYR A 102 14.61 -18.21 -11.91
N GLY A 103 13.32 -17.93 -11.70
CA GLY A 103 12.26 -18.14 -12.69
C GLY A 103 11.86 -19.61 -12.89
N SER A 104 12.61 -20.57 -12.32
CA SER A 104 12.20 -21.97 -12.39
C SER A 104 10.93 -22.22 -11.59
N VAL A 105 10.15 -23.18 -12.08
CA VAL A 105 8.87 -23.59 -11.51
C VAL A 105 8.98 -25.07 -11.12
N TRP A 106 8.61 -25.39 -9.89
CA TRP A 106 8.66 -26.77 -9.40
C TRP A 106 7.43 -27.11 -8.54
N LYS A 107 7.29 -28.40 -8.25
CA LYS A 107 6.18 -28.95 -7.49
C LYS A 107 6.67 -29.57 -6.18
N GLU A 108 5.97 -29.24 -5.10
CA GLU A 108 6.10 -29.92 -3.81
C GLU A 108 4.75 -30.50 -3.41
N LYS A 109 4.63 -31.83 -3.42
CA LYS A 109 3.36 -32.54 -3.23
C LYS A 109 2.29 -32.09 -4.24
N TRP A 110 1.27 -31.37 -3.78
CA TRP A 110 0.17 -30.80 -4.57
C TRP A 110 0.30 -29.27 -4.73
N LEU A 111 1.43 -28.68 -4.32
CA LEU A 111 1.70 -27.25 -4.38
C LEU A 111 2.68 -26.96 -5.52
N GLN A 112 2.50 -25.84 -6.21
CA GLN A 112 3.41 -25.37 -7.25
C GLN A 112 3.99 -24.01 -6.89
N TYR A 113 5.30 -23.87 -7.09
CA TYR A 113 6.07 -22.69 -6.72
C TYR A 113 6.89 -22.17 -7.90
N ARG A 114 7.28 -20.91 -7.82
CA ARG A 114 8.26 -20.26 -8.70
C ARG A 114 9.34 -19.60 -7.87
N CYS A 115 10.57 -19.60 -8.38
CA CYS A 115 11.64 -18.84 -7.76
C CYS A 115 11.59 -17.39 -8.24
N GLY A 116 11.19 -16.50 -7.35
CA GLY A 116 11.13 -15.06 -7.55
C GLY A 116 12.47 -14.39 -7.30
N ASP A 117 12.47 -13.06 -7.41
CA ASP A 117 13.66 -12.26 -7.23
C ASP A 117 14.25 -12.44 -5.82
N ARG A 118 15.58 -12.40 -5.71
CA ARG A 118 16.33 -12.59 -4.45
C ARG A 118 16.06 -13.91 -3.73
N GLY A 119 15.65 -14.96 -4.45
CA GLY A 119 15.45 -16.29 -3.87
C GLY A 119 14.14 -16.40 -3.09
N VAL A 120 13.16 -15.54 -3.37
CA VAL A 120 11.82 -15.61 -2.76
C VAL A 120 11.03 -16.73 -3.41
N LYS A 121 10.62 -17.73 -2.62
CA LYS A 121 9.73 -18.80 -3.07
C LYS A 121 8.29 -18.30 -3.21
N GLU A 122 7.86 -18.07 -4.44
CA GLU A 122 6.53 -17.59 -4.76
C GLU A 122 5.56 -18.76 -4.90
N PHE A 123 4.48 -18.76 -4.12
CA PHE A 123 3.42 -19.75 -4.26
C PHE A 123 2.53 -19.41 -5.46
N LEU A 124 2.47 -20.30 -6.45
CA LEU A 124 1.66 -20.09 -7.65
C LEU A 124 0.24 -20.66 -7.49
N GLY A 125 0.11 -21.84 -6.91
CA GLY A 125 -1.17 -22.53 -6.81
C GLY A 125 -1.06 -24.02 -6.49
N CYS A 126 -2.16 -24.71 -6.71
CA CYS A 126 -2.38 -26.10 -6.35
C CYS A 126 -2.49 -26.98 -7.61
N ILE A 127 -2.07 -28.23 -7.52
CA ILE A 127 -2.22 -29.24 -8.57
C ILE A 127 -3.09 -30.37 -8.03
N THR A 128 -4.19 -30.66 -8.72
CA THR A 128 -5.12 -31.74 -8.35
C THR A 128 -4.55 -33.13 -8.67
N GLU A 129 -5.22 -34.18 -8.22
CA GLU A 129 -4.84 -35.57 -8.55
C GLU A 129 -4.81 -35.81 -10.06
N SER A 130 -5.80 -35.27 -10.77
CA SER A 130 -5.92 -35.25 -12.24
C SER A 130 -4.96 -34.28 -12.94
N LYS A 131 -3.93 -33.79 -12.23
CA LYS A 131 -2.85 -32.93 -12.73
C LYS A 131 -3.30 -31.57 -13.25
N ILE A 132 -4.48 -31.10 -12.85
CA ILE A 132 -4.98 -29.77 -13.23
C ILE A 132 -4.44 -28.73 -12.25
N PHE A 133 -3.86 -27.66 -12.79
CA PHE A 133 -3.36 -26.53 -12.00
C PHE A 133 -4.49 -25.52 -11.71
N VAL A 134 -4.67 -25.19 -10.42
CA VAL A 134 -5.59 -24.18 -9.89
C VAL A 134 -4.74 -23.09 -9.23
N ALA A 135 -4.77 -21.86 -9.76
CA ALA A 135 -3.92 -20.79 -9.23
C ALA A 135 -4.34 -20.35 -7.82
N ASN A 136 -3.43 -19.72 -7.08
CA ASN A 136 -3.73 -19.20 -5.75
C ASN A 136 -4.83 -18.11 -5.80
N GLY A 137 -5.92 -18.32 -5.08
CA GLY A 137 -7.11 -17.47 -5.07
C GLY A 137 -8.19 -17.90 -6.06
N ASP A 138 -7.87 -18.79 -7.00
CA ASP A 138 -8.79 -19.24 -8.04
C ASP A 138 -9.66 -20.41 -7.61
N VAL A 139 -10.76 -20.58 -8.36
CA VAL A 139 -11.66 -21.72 -8.32
C VAL A 139 -11.76 -22.31 -9.73
N LYS A 140 -11.56 -23.63 -9.88
CA LYS A 140 -11.71 -24.33 -11.17
C LYS A 140 -12.57 -25.58 -11.05
N LEU A 141 -13.32 -25.90 -12.11
CA LEU A 141 -14.03 -27.17 -12.25
C LEU A 141 -13.03 -28.28 -12.61
N VAL A 142 -12.88 -29.26 -11.72
CA VAL A 142 -11.99 -30.41 -11.87
C VAL A 142 -12.77 -31.66 -11.48
N ASP A 143 -12.85 -32.64 -12.38
CA ASP A 143 -13.54 -33.92 -12.16
C ASP A 143 -14.98 -33.80 -11.63
N GLY A 144 -15.70 -32.75 -12.07
CA GLY A 144 -17.08 -32.48 -11.67
C GLY A 144 -17.24 -31.66 -10.38
N PHE A 145 -16.15 -31.31 -9.70
CA PHE A 145 -16.16 -30.51 -8.47
C PHE A 145 -15.46 -29.17 -8.67
N TYR A 146 -15.95 -28.12 -8.03
CA TYR A 146 -15.26 -26.83 -8.02
C TYR A 146 -14.20 -26.84 -6.91
N ILE A 147 -12.93 -26.78 -7.30
CA ILE A 147 -11.80 -26.81 -6.38
C ILE A 147 -11.25 -25.39 -6.24
N GLN A 148 -11.20 -24.89 -5.01
CA GLN A 148 -10.53 -23.64 -4.66
C GLN A 148 -9.14 -23.92 -4.11
N CYS A 149 -8.14 -23.17 -4.59
CA CYS A 149 -6.81 -23.13 -4.02
C CYS A 149 -6.58 -21.79 -3.34
N LYS A 150 -6.28 -21.75 -2.04
CA LYS A 150 -6.03 -20.49 -1.34
C LYS A 150 -4.92 -20.62 -0.31
N LYS A 151 -3.93 -19.74 -0.40
CA LYS A 151 -2.95 -19.48 0.66
C LYS A 151 -3.50 -18.43 1.62
N HIS A 152 -3.60 -18.78 2.89
CA HIS A 152 -3.97 -17.88 3.97
C HIS A 152 -2.79 -17.03 4.41
N GLU A 153 -3.06 -15.89 5.04
CA GLU A 153 -2.02 -14.96 5.54
C GLU A 153 -1.09 -15.60 6.59
N ASN A 154 -1.56 -16.63 7.31
CA ASN A 154 -0.75 -17.43 8.22
C ASN A 154 0.20 -18.43 7.52
N GLY A 155 0.24 -18.42 6.18
CA GLY A 155 1.08 -19.29 5.36
C GLY A 155 0.48 -20.66 5.06
N SER A 156 -0.65 -21.06 5.66
CA SER A 156 -1.29 -22.33 5.33
C SER A 156 -1.93 -22.28 3.94
N VAL A 157 -1.85 -23.38 3.20
CA VAL A 157 -2.55 -23.52 1.92
C VAL A 157 -3.68 -24.51 2.12
N VAL A 158 -4.88 -24.13 1.70
CA VAL A 158 -6.05 -25.01 1.65
C VAL A 158 -6.41 -25.30 0.20
N MET A 159 -6.66 -26.58 -0.07
CA MET A 159 -7.33 -27.04 -1.28
C MET A 159 -8.64 -27.66 -0.83
N GLN A 160 -9.76 -27.06 -1.24
CA GLN A 160 -11.08 -27.52 -0.80
C GLN A 160 -12.05 -27.52 -1.96
N GLY A 161 -12.93 -28.53 -1.97
CA GLY A 161 -14.14 -28.49 -2.77
C GLY A 161 -15.03 -27.39 -2.24
N VAL A 162 -15.30 -26.39 -3.06
CA VAL A 162 -16.32 -25.38 -2.77
C VAL A 162 -17.63 -25.85 -3.36
N ALA A 163 -18.73 -25.65 -2.62
CA ALA A 163 -20.05 -25.74 -3.22
C ALA A 163 -20.04 -24.85 -4.48
N THR A 164 -20.65 -25.36 -5.55
CA THR A 164 -20.81 -24.70 -6.84
C THR A 164 -20.80 -23.17 -6.65
N PRO A 165 -19.78 -22.41 -7.10
CA PRO A 165 -19.93 -20.98 -7.29
C PRO A 165 -21.17 -20.88 -8.16
N GLY A 166 -22.25 -20.38 -7.58
CA GLY A 166 -23.58 -20.71 -8.06
C GLY A 166 -23.60 -20.56 -9.58
N ASN A 167 -24.02 -21.60 -10.29
CA ASN A 167 -24.47 -21.46 -11.67
C ASN A 167 -25.79 -20.64 -11.69
N THR A 168 -25.92 -19.71 -10.75
CA THR A 168 -26.98 -18.75 -10.57
C THR A 168 -26.78 -17.76 -11.69
N LYS A 169 -27.34 -18.11 -12.83
CA LYS A 169 -27.54 -17.18 -13.92
C LYS A 169 -28.39 -16.03 -13.39
N CYS A 170 -28.07 -14.83 -13.82
CA CYS A 170 -28.96 -13.71 -13.54
C CYS A 170 -30.25 -13.92 -14.32
N LYS A 171 -31.40 -13.54 -13.75
CA LYS A 171 -32.66 -13.48 -14.49
C LYS A 171 -32.95 -12.03 -14.85
N ASP A 172 -33.23 -11.80 -16.12
CA ASP A 172 -33.77 -10.50 -16.54
C ASP A 172 -35.25 -10.36 -16.14
N ASN A 173 -35.84 -9.17 -16.34
CA ASN A 173 -37.25 -8.92 -16.01
C ASN A 173 -38.23 -9.78 -16.83
N GLU A 174 -37.78 -10.38 -17.94
CA GLU A 174 -38.56 -11.31 -18.76
C GLU A 174 -38.37 -12.78 -18.30
N GLY A 175 -37.55 -12.99 -17.26
CA GLY A 175 -37.23 -14.31 -16.72
C GLY A 175 -36.18 -15.08 -17.50
N ARG A 176 -35.54 -14.49 -18.52
CA ARG A 176 -34.48 -15.14 -19.28
C ARG A 176 -33.21 -15.21 -18.46
N GLU A 177 -32.57 -16.37 -18.50
CA GLU A 177 -31.33 -16.61 -17.79
C GLU A 177 -30.12 -16.04 -18.55
N ARG A 178 -29.26 -15.31 -17.84
CA ARG A 178 -28.05 -14.66 -18.35
C ARG A 178 -26.82 -15.23 -17.66
N LEU A 179 -25.81 -15.60 -18.45
CA LEU A 179 -24.54 -16.12 -17.92
C LEU A 179 -23.76 -15.01 -17.21
N GLU A 180 -22.91 -15.38 -16.25
CA GLU A 180 -21.98 -14.44 -15.63
C GLU A 180 -21.16 -13.69 -16.70
N GLY A 181 -20.99 -12.39 -16.53
CA GLY A 181 -20.35 -11.50 -17.50
C GLY A 181 -21.24 -11.05 -18.66
N SER A 182 -22.43 -11.64 -18.85
CA SER A 182 -23.38 -11.16 -19.86
C SER A 182 -23.88 -9.76 -19.51
N GLU A 183 -24.10 -8.93 -20.52
CA GLU A 183 -24.68 -7.60 -20.38
C GLU A 183 -26.03 -7.52 -21.11
N TRP A 184 -26.98 -6.79 -20.53
CA TRP A 184 -28.30 -6.61 -21.13
C TRP A 184 -28.97 -5.34 -20.64
N THR A 185 -29.95 -4.87 -21.42
CA THR A 185 -30.74 -3.67 -21.12
C THR A 185 -32.11 -4.05 -20.61
N GLU A 186 -32.59 -3.34 -19.60
CA GLU A 186 -33.97 -3.39 -19.13
C GLU A 186 -34.52 -1.98 -18.93
N GLY A 187 -35.51 -1.61 -19.73
CA GLY A 187 -35.97 -0.23 -19.79
C GLY A 187 -34.81 0.68 -20.22
N THR A 188 -34.44 1.63 -19.36
CA THR A 188 -33.30 2.54 -19.58
C THR A 188 -32.04 2.09 -18.85
N LEU A 189 -32.02 0.96 -18.16
CA LEU A 189 -30.88 0.52 -17.36
C LEU A 189 -30.10 -0.58 -18.08
N GLN A 190 -28.79 -0.44 -18.12
CA GLN A 190 -27.86 -1.48 -18.56
C GLN A 190 -27.35 -2.25 -17.34
N HIS A 191 -27.41 -3.56 -17.44
CA HIS A 191 -26.97 -4.49 -16.40
C HIS A 191 -25.85 -5.39 -16.87
N ARG A 192 -25.10 -5.90 -15.90
CA ARG A 192 -24.15 -7.00 -16.07
C ARG A 192 -24.42 -8.08 -15.03
N CYS A 193 -24.28 -9.34 -15.42
CA CYS A 193 -24.39 -10.43 -14.47
C CYS A 193 -23.07 -10.57 -13.70
N GLY A 194 -23.10 -10.16 -12.43
CA GLY A 194 -22.00 -10.33 -11.50
C GLY A 194 -21.94 -11.73 -10.89
N ARG A 195 -20.93 -11.95 -10.06
CA ARG A 195 -20.71 -13.23 -9.38
C ARG A 195 -21.90 -13.63 -8.52
N GLY A 196 -22.25 -14.91 -8.56
CA GLY A 196 -23.34 -15.47 -7.76
C GLY A 196 -24.76 -15.08 -8.22
N GLY A 197 -24.92 -14.61 -9.46
CA GLY A 197 -26.21 -14.22 -10.02
C GLY A 197 -26.71 -12.86 -9.58
N ILE A 198 -25.80 -12.00 -9.08
CA ILE A 198 -26.12 -10.63 -8.69
C ILE A 198 -26.19 -9.77 -9.95
N LYS A 199 -27.32 -9.12 -10.14
CA LYS A 199 -27.54 -8.18 -11.25
C LYS A 199 -26.96 -6.81 -10.90
N GLU A 200 -25.87 -6.44 -11.55
CA GLU A 200 -25.18 -5.17 -11.31
C GLU A 200 -25.66 -4.12 -12.33
N PRO A 201 -26.16 -2.95 -11.89
CA PRO A 201 -26.39 -1.84 -12.80
C PRO A 201 -25.04 -1.24 -13.21
N ILE A 202 -24.76 -1.20 -14.51
CA ILE A 202 -23.50 -0.65 -15.06
C ILE A 202 -23.68 0.71 -15.73
N GLY A 203 -24.91 1.08 -16.09
CA GLY A 203 -25.21 2.42 -16.57
C GLY A 203 -26.65 2.61 -17.03
N CYS A 204 -26.93 3.76 -17.60
CA CYS A 204 -28.20 4.15 -18.16
C CYS A 204 -28.05 4.31 -19.68
N ILE A 205 -28.97 3.76 -20.45
CA ILE A 205 -29.02 3.89 -21.91
C ILE A 205 -30.00 4.99 -22.29
N THR A 206 -29.54 5.94 -23.08
CA THR A 206 -30.39 7.01 -23.63
C THR A 206 -31.30 6.49 -24.74
N THR A 207 -32.31 7.27 -25.12
CA THR A 207 -33.18 6.95 -26.26
C THR A 207 -32.43 6.82 -27.59
N THR A 208 -31.22 7.38 -27.68
CA THR A 208 -30.32 7.27 -28.84
C THR A 208 -29.33 6.11 -28.73
N GLY A 209 -29.44 5.25 -27.72
CA GLY A 209 -28.58 4.09 -27.52
C GLY A 209 -27.23 4.37 -26.86
N ILE A 210 -27.01 5.58 -26.31
CA ILE A 210 -25.74 5.95 -25.67
C ILE A 210 -25.74 5.45 -24.23
N LEU A 211 -24.71 4.70 -23.85
CA LEU A 211 -24.50 4.28 -22.47
C LEU A 211 -23.82 5.39 -21.65
N ILE A 212 -24.48 5.77 -20.56
CA ILE A 212 -23.98 6.66 -19.51
C ILE A 212 -23.68 5.78 -18.29
N PRO A 213 -22.41 5.49 -17.96
CA PRO A 213 -22.04 4.70 -16.78
C PRO A 213 -22.63 5.26 -15.48
N VAL A 214 -22.83 4.40 -14.48
CA VAL A 214 -23.32 4.83 -13.16
C VAL A 214 -22.34 5.82 -12.53
N GLU A 215 -22.87 6.88 -11.93
CA GLU A 215 -22.14 8.06 -11.43
C GLU A 215 -21.44 8.92 -12.50
N GLU A 216 -21.73 8.71 -13.80
CA GLU A 216 -21.28 9.61 -14.87
C GLU A 216 -22.38 10.56 -15.35
N THR A 217 -21.94 11.72 -15.85
CA THR A 217 -22.75 12.68 -16.61
C THR A 217 -22.22 12.80 -18.04
N LYS A 218 -23.11 12.76 -19.05
CA LYS A 218 -22.78 13.00 -20.46
C LYS A 218 -23.71 14.03 -21.11
N SER A 219 -23.21 14.74 -22.11
CA SER A 219 -24.03 15.59 -22.98
C SER A 219 -24.67 14.73 -24.06
N VAL A 220 -25.99 14.60 -24.05
CA VAL A 220 -26.76 13.83 -25.04
C VAL A 220 -27.90 14.70 -25.57
N GLY A 221 -27.92 14.94 -26.88
CA GLY A 221 -28.96 15.71 -27.54
C GLY A 221 -29.06 17.18 -27.06
N GLY A 222 -27.94 17.77 -26.63
CA GLY A 222 -27.91 19.15 -26.13
C GLY A 222 -28.39 19.31 -24.68
N PHE A 223 -28.42 18.22 -23.91
CA PHE A 223 -28.72 18.23 -22.48
C PHE A 223 -27.70 17.40 -21.72
N TYR A 224 -27.38 17.81 -20.50
CA TYR A 224 -26.65 16.96 -19.57
C TYR A 224 -27.59 15.91 -18.99
N VAL A 225 -27.16 14.67 -19.10
CA VAL A 225 -27.85 13.49 -18.58
C VAL A 225 -26.88 12.76 -17.68
N GLU A 226 -27.31 12.47 -16.46
CA GLU A 226 -26.55 11.76 -15.45
C GLU A 226 -27.21 10.42 -15.14
N CYS A 227 -26.42 9.38 -14.88
CA CYS A 227 -26.91 8.10 -14.39
C CYS A 227 -26.60 7.99 -12.89
N LYS A 228 -27.53 8.42 -12.05
CA LYS A 228 -27.32 8.62 -10.61
C LYS A 228 -27.75 7.40 -9.82
N LYS A 229 -26.90 6.94 -8.90
CA LYS A 229 -27.25 5.95 -7.87
C LYS A 229 -27.71 6.65 -6.60
N HIS A 230 -28.88 6.28 -6.11
CA HIS A 230 -29.40 6.73 -4.83
C HIS A 230 -28.90 5.85 -3.67
N ASP A 231 -29.01 6.36 -2.45
CA ASP A 231 -28.57 5.67 -1.24
C ASP A 231 -29.29 4.32 -1.01
N ASP A 232 -30.51 4.19 -1.54
CA ASP A 232 -31.29 2.95 -1.52
C ASP A 232 -30.83 1.91 -2.57
N GLY A 233 -29.80 2.23 -3.36
CA GLY A 233 -29.25 1.39 -4.40
C GLY A 233 -29.97 1.47 -5.75
N THR A 234 -31.05 2.25 -5.85
CA THR A 234 -31.72 2.49 -7.13
C THR A 234 -30.84 3.35 -8.03
N VAL A 235 -30.85 3.07 -9.32
CA VAL A 235 -30.13 3.86 -10.33
C VAL A 235 -31.18 4.47 -11.26
N ILE A 236 -31.11 5.78 -11.45
CA ILE A 236 -32.03 6.49 -12.34
C ILE A 236 -31.26 7.42 -13.27
N MET A 237 -31.79 7.57 -14.48
CA MET A 237 -31.32 8.56 -15.42
C MET A 237 -31.96 9.91 -15.11
N GLN A 238 -31.15 10.92 -14.80
CA GLN A 238 -31.58 12.27 -14.48
C GLN A 238 -31.13 13.27 -15.55
N ARG A 239 -32.05 14.09 -16.04
CA ARG A 239 -31.73 15.20 -16.94
C ARG A 239 -31.42 16.44 -16.10
N LEU A 240 -30.20 16.96 -16.20
CA LEU A 240 -29.68 18.03 -15.35
C LEU A 240 -29.85 19.43 -15.94
N GLY A 241 -30.13 19.56 -17.25
CA GLY A 241 -30.35 20.83 -17.92
C GLY A 241 -29.69 20.89 -19.30
N ARG A 242 -29.75 22.05 -19.97
CA ARG A 242 -28.93 22.30 -21.17
C ARG A 242 -27.52 22.73 -20.75
N PRO A 243 -26.48 22.38 -21.51
CA PRO A 243 -25.19 23.04 -21.39
C PRO A 243 -25.39 24.54 -21.51
N THR A 244 -25.05 25.27 -20.46
CA THR A 244 -24.91 26.72 -20.55
C THR A 244 -23.77 27.00 -21.53
N THR A 245 -23.98 27.87 -22.51
CA THR A 245 -22.90 28.33 -23.41
C THR A 245 -21.84 29.18 -22.68
N THR A 246 -21.94 29.29 -21.36
CA THR A 246 -20.99 29.98 -20.50
C THR A 246 -19.65 29.24 -20.52
N LYS A 247 -18.72 29.79 -21.31
CA LYS A 247 -17.33 29.33 -21.37
C LYS A 247 -16.59 29.72 -20.09
N CYS A 248 -15.61 28.93 -19.71
CA CYS A 248 -14.67 29.34 -18.67
C CYS A 248 -13.69 30.36 -19.25
N ARG A 249 -13.25 31.31 -18.45
CA ARG A 249 -12.27 32.32 -18.89
C ARG A 249 -10.97 32.13 -18.13
N ASP A 250 -9.87 31.81 -18.80
CA ASP A 250 -8.58 31.65 -18.14
C ASP A 250 -8.02 32.98 -17.58
N ILE A 251 -6.92 32.95 -16.81
CA ILE A 251 -6.30 34.16 -16.25
C ILE A 251 -5.87 35.18 -17.31
N GLU A 252 -5.64 34.74 -18.55
CA GLU A 252 -5.28 35.59 -19.69
C GLU A 252 -6.51 36.10 -20.44
N GLY A 253 -7.71 35.73 -19.99
CA GLY A 253 -8.97 36.14 -20.60
C GLY A 253 -9.42 35.26 -21.77
N ARG A 254 -8.72 34.17 -22.09
CA ARG A 254 -9.12 33.27 -23.18
C ARG A 254 -10.30 32.43 -22.76
N GLU A 255 -11.28 32.32 -23.66
CA GLU A 255 -12.45 31.48 -23.44
C GLU A 255 -12.12 30.01 -23.71
N ARG A 256 -12.57 29.15 -22.79
CA ARG A 256 -12.36 27.70 -22.82
C ARG A 256 -13.71 27.02 -22.86
N ASP A 257 -13.86 26.10 -23.80
CA ASP A 257 -15.08 25.32 -23.94
C ASP A 257 -15.20 24.34 -22.77
N GLU A 258 -16.43 23.97 -22.41
CA GLU A 258 -16.68 23.00 -21.34
C GLU A 258 -15.94 21.67 -21.59
N GLY A 259 -15.34 21.12 -20.55
CA GLY A 259 -14.48 19.94 -20.64
C GLY A 259 -13.03 20.22 -21.08
N SER A 260 -12.72 21.43 -21.57
CA SER A 260 -11.33 21.81 -21.83
C SER A 260 -10.52 21.81 -20.54
N GLU A 261 -9.27 21.39 -20.63
CA GLU A 261 -8.31 21.43 -19.52
C GLU A 261 -7.17 22.39 -19.83
N TRP A 262 -6.71 23.13 -18.83
CA TRP A 262 -5.59 24.05 -18.96
C TRP A 262 -4.91 24.28 -17.62
N THR A 263 -3.69 24.82 -17.68
CA THR A 263 -2.88 25.10 -16.50
C THR A 263 -2.83 26.59 -16.23
N GLU A 264 -3.01 27.00 -14.98
CA GLU A 264 -2.81 28.36 -14.49
C GLU A 264 -1.81 28.31 -13.33
N GLY A 265 -0.57 28.75 -13.58
CA GLY A 265 0.53 28.59 -12.63
C GLY A 265 0.82 27.10 -12.38
N THR A 266 0.66 26.64 -11.14
CA THR A 266 0.83 25.23 -10.75
C THR A 266 -0.49 24.46 -10.70
N LEU A 267 -1.62 25.09 -11.03
CA LEU A 267 -2.93 24.46 -10.94
C LEU A 267 -3.42 23.98 -12.30
N GLN A 268 -3.89 22.73 -12.35
CA GLN A 268 -4.63 22.22 -13.50
C GLN A 268 -6.12 22.43 -13.28
N HIS A 269 -6.75 23.07 -14.25
CA HIS A 269 -8.18 23.32 -14.28
C HIS A 269 -8.86 22.51 -15.36
N ARG A 270 -10.14 22.24 -15.13
CA ARG A 270 -11.10 21.81 -16.15
C ARG A 270 -12.27 22.78 -16.17
N CYS A 271 -12.76 23.10 -17.37
CA CYS A 271 -13.96 23.91 -17.47
C CYS A 271 -15.16 23.04 -17.12
N GLY A 272 -15.72 23.29 -15.94
CA GLY A 272 -16.94 22.67 -15.48
C GLY A 272 -18.18 23.38 -16.01
N ARG A 273 -19.34 22.83 -15.64
CA ARG A 273 -20.66 23.37 -16.01
C ARG A 273 -20.81 24.83 -15.56
N GLY A 274 -21.55 25.63 -16.32
CA GLY A 274 -21.83 27.02 -15.94
C GLY A 274 -20.65 27.97 -16.10
N GLY A 275 -19.55 27.57 -16.74
CA GLY A 275 -18.32 28.36 -16.81
C GLY A 275 -17.51 28.33 -15.50
N ILE A 276 -17.75 27.33 -14.63
CA ILE A 276 -17.05 27.17 -13.36
C ILE A 276 -15.68 26.54 -13.61
N LYS A 277 -14.60 27.19 -13.16
CA LYS A 277 -13.27 26.57 -13.15
C LYS A 277 -13.17 25.55 -12.04
N GLU A 278 -13.07 24.27 -12.40
CA GLU A 278 -12.84 23.20 -11.45
C GLU A 278 -11.34 22.93 -11.33
N PRO A 279 -10.72 23.05 -10.15
CA PRO A 279 -9.36 22.58 -9.96
C PRO A 279 -9.38 21.04 -9.96
N ILE A 280 -8.60 20.42 -10.84
CA ILE A 280 -8.53 18.95 -10.96
C ILE A 280 -7.22 18.36 -10.41
N GLY A 281 -6.19 19.20 -10.27
CA GLY A 281 -4.91 18.79 -9.71
C GLY A 281 -3.87 19.88 -9.76
N CYS A 282 -2.65 19.51 -9.43
CA CYS A 282 -1.49 20.38 -9.41
C CYS A 282 -0.46 19.85 -10.41
N ILE A 283 0.16 20.73 -11.19
CA ILE A 283 1.23 20.40 -12.14
C ILE A 283 2.59 20.63 -11.45
N THR A 284 3.46 19.63 -11.51
CA THR A 284 4.85 19.74 -11.04
C THR A 284 5.70 20.55 -12.01
N THR A 285 6.90 20.96 -11.59
CA THR A 285 7.89 21.63 -12.46
C THR A 285 8.30 20.78 -13.67
N SER A 286 8.21 19.45 -13.57
CA SER A 286 8.42 18.48 -14.64
C SER A 286 7.19 18.24 -15.52
N GLY A 287 6.07 18.93 -15.28
CA GLY A 287 4.85 18.82 -16.07
C GLY A 287 3.95 17.63 -15.69
N ILE A 288 4.18 16.99 -14.54
CA ILE A 288 3.38 15.84 -14.09
C ILE A 288 2.15 16.33 -13.33
N LEU A 289 0.97 15.81 -13.69
CA LEU A 289 -0.28 16.08 -12.98
C LEU A 289 -0.41 15.21 -11.71
N ILE A 290 -0.58 15.89 -10.58
CA ILE A 290 -0.93 15.33 -9.27
C ILE A 290 -2.40 15.65 -8.98
N PRO A 291 -3.33 14.69 -9.08
CA PRO A 291 -4.73 14.89 -8.73
C PRO A 291 -4.91 15.39 -7.29
N ILE A 292 -5.98 16.16 -7.05
CA ILE A 292 -6.28 16.66 -5.70
C ILE A 292 -6.46 15.48 -4.73
N GLY A 293 -5.76 15.53 -3.59
CA GLY A 293 -5.75 14.49 -2.57
C GLY A 293 -4.78 13.34 -2.85
N GLU A 294 -4.09 13.33 -4.00
CA GLU A 294 -3.02 12.37 -4.27
C GLU A 294 -1.65 12.88 -3.81
N THR A 295 -0.79 11.93 -3.43
CA THR A 295 0.64 12.12 -3.18
C THR A 295 1.45 11.28 -4.17
N LYS A 296 2.43 11.87 -4.86
CA LYS A 296 3.34 11.14 -5.76
C LYS A 296 4.79 11.52 -5.53
N SER A 297 5.70 10.63 -5.89
CA SER A 297 7.13 10.92 -5.98
C SER A 297 7.43 11.46 -7.37
N VAL A 298 7.93 12.70 -7.44
CA VAL A 298 8.29 13.39 -8.67
C VAL A 298 9.66 14.05 -8.47
N ASP A 299 10.59 13.80 -9.40
CA ASP A 299 11.94 14.37 -9.40
C ASP A 299 12.72 14.17 -8.09
N GLY A 300 12.52 13.03 -7.43
CA GLY A 300 13.20 12.67 -6.18
C GLY A 300 12.62 13.34 -4.93
N SER A 301 11.46 13.99 -5.04
CA SER A 301 10.72 14.57 -3.91
C SER A 301 9.27 14.08 -3.88
N TYR A 302 8.71 13.92 -2.69
CA TYR A 302 7.28 13.63 -2.56
C TYR A 302 6.48 14.92 -2.61
N VAL A 303 5.44 14.95 -3.42
CA VAL A 303 4.55 16.09 -3.58
C VAL A 303 3.11 15.66 -3.42
N GLU A 304 2.32 16.46 -2.72
CA GLU A 304 0.88 16.27 -2.52
C GLU A 304 0.12 17.47 -3.09
N CYS A 305 -0.98 17.24 -3.80
CA CYS A 305 -1.88 18.32 -4.20
C CYS A 305 -3.02 18.45 -3.19
N LYS A 306 -2.94 19.42 -2.29
CA LYS A 306 -3.86 19.54 -1.16
C LYS A 306 -4.86 20.68 -1.37
N LYS A 307 -6.14 20.38 -1.13
CA LYS A 307 -7.22 21.36 -1.05
C LYS A 307 -7.47 21.74 0.41
N HIS A 308 -7.43 23.03 0.71
CA HIS A 308 -7.75 23.60 2.02
C HIS A 308 -9.25 23.89 2.14
N ASP A 309 -9.70 24.07 3.38
CA ASP A 309 -11.12 24.29 3.70
C ASP A 309 -11.66 25.61 3.12
N ASP A 310 -10.79 26.58 2.86
CA ASP A 310 -11.10 27.83 2.16
C ASP A 310 -11.23 27.68 0.64
N GLY A 311 -11.07 26.45 0.13
CA GLY A 311 -11.15 26.11 -1.28
C GLY A 311 -9.85 26.30 -2.05
N THR A 312 -8.79 26.83 -1.43
CA THR A 312 -7.48 26.96 -2.08
C THR A 312 -6.84 25.60 -2.31
N VAL A 313 -6.15 25.44 -3.43
CA VAL A 313 -5.46 24.19 -3.80
C VAL A 313 -3.99 24.51 -3.99
N ILE A 314 -3.12 23.81 -3.28
CA ILE A 314 -1.67 24.03 -3.32
C ILE A 314 -0.92 22.72 -3.58
N LEU A 315 0.17 22.83 -4.34
CA LEU A 315 1.16 21.76 -4.45
C LEU A 315 2.09 21.85 -3.24
N GLN A 316 1.95 20.91 -2.32
CA GLN A 316 2.76 20.82 -1.12
C GLN A 316 3.96 19.90 -1.36
N ASN A 317 5.18 20.44 -1.24
CA ASN A 317 6.40 19.64 -1.22
C ASN A 317 6.56 19.01 0.17
N LEU A 318 6.57 17.69 0.23
CA LEU A 318 6.74 16.91 1.46
C LEU A 318 8.22 16.61 1.76
N GLY A 319 9.14 17.02 0.88
CA GLY A 319 10.58 16.90 1.01
C GLY A 319 11.20 15.84 0.09
N THR A 320 12.54 15.85 0.02
CA THR A 320 13.34 14.73 -0.51
C THR A 320 13.44 13.63 0.55
N PRO A 321 13.59 12.36 0.16
CA PRO A 321 13.67 11.25 1.11
C PRO A 321 14.89 11.42 2.01
N SER A 322 14.69 11.95 3.22
CA SER A 322 15.72 11.96 4.24
C SER A 322 15.90 10.54 4.76
N ASN A 323 16.92 9.85 4.23
CA ASN A 323 17.47 8.62 4.79
C ASN A 323 16.41 7.59 5.26
N GLY A 324 15.34 7.37 4.47
CA GLY A 324 14.38 6.25 4.57
C GLY A 324 13.72 5.95 5.93
N MET A 325 13.90 6.78 6.96
CA MET A 325 13.50 6.46 8.34
C MET A 325 12.31 7.31 8.78
N CYS A 326 11.24 6.66 9.20
CA CYS A 326 10.09 7.30 9.84
C CYS A 326 10.38 7.60 11.30
N LYS A 327 9.67 8.56 11.89
CA LYS A 327 9.67 8.77 13.35
C LYS A 327 8.30 8.45 13.92
N ASP A 328 8.28 7.70 15.02
CA ASP A 328 7.06 7.52 15.80
C ASP A 328 6.76 8.73 16.70
N SER A 329 5.61 8.73 17.37
CA SER A 329 5.17 9.80 18.27
C SER A 329 6.09 10.03 19.48
N GLU A 330 6.94 9.06 19.82
CA GLU A 330 7.97 9.15 20.87
C GLU A 330 9.33 9.63 20.29
N GLY A 331 9.39 9.89 18.98
CA GLY A 331 10.59 10.36 18.29
C GLY A 331 11.58 9.26 17.90
N ARG A 332 11.23 7.98 18.08
CA ARG A 332 12.11 6.85 17.71
C ARG A 332 12.11 6.68 16.19
N LYS A 333 13.31 6.45 15.65
CA LYS A 333 13.51 6.19 14.22
C LYS A 333 13.07 4.77 13.86
N ARG A 334 12.38 4.63 12.75
CA ARG A 334 11.74 3.42 12.24
C ARG A 334 12.22 3.20 10.81
N GLU A 335 12.74 2.01 10.52
CA GLU A 335 13.25 1.68 9.19
C GLU A 335 12.12 1.57 8.15
N GLU A 336 12.43 1.82 6.89
CA GLU A 336 11.50 1.60 5.78
C GLU A 336 10.97 0.15 5.80
N GLY A 337 9.66 -0.02 5.60
CA GLY A 337 8.96 -1.29 5.70
C GLY A 337 8.61 -1.72 7.13
N SER A 338 9.11 -1.04 8.17
CA SER A 338 8.75 -1.36 9.55
C SER A 338 7.31 -0.97 9.87
N HIS A 339 6.68 -1.73 10.78
CA HIS A 339 5.32 -1.53 11.24
C HIS A 339 5.31 -1.25 12.74
N TRP A 340 4.54 -0.27 13.21
CA TRP A 340 4.42 0.02 14.64
C TRP A 340 3.04 0.51 15.02
N LYS A 341 2.79 0.52 16.34
CA LYS A 341 1.52 0.93 16.94
C LYS A 341 1.70 2.23 17.70
N GLU A 342 0.73 3.12 17.60
CA GLU A 342 0.60 4.29 18.46
C GLU A 342 -0.83 4.34 18.97
N GLY A 343 -1.03 3.98 20.23
CA GLY A 343 -2.38 3.78 20.79
C GLY A 343 -3.15 2.69 20.02
N SER A 344 -4.33 3.05 19.51
CA SER A 344 -5.20 2.19 18.69
C SER A 344 -4.90 2.28 17.19
N LEU A 345 -3.81 2.92 16.76
CA LEU A 345 -3.48 3.09 15.34
C LEU A 345 -2.27 2.24 14.94
N GLN A 346 -2.32 1.66 13.74
CA GLN A 346 -1.23 0.92 13.14
C GLN A 346 -0.63 1.74 12.00
N PHE A 347 0.69 1.89 12.01
CA PHE A 347 1.45 2.58 10.98
C PHE A 347 2.45 1.65 10.29
N ARG A 348 2.87 2.04 9.10
CA ARG A 348 3.99 1.47 8.35
C ARG A 348 4.91 2.59 7.89
N CYS A 349 6.22 2.33 7.85
CA CYS A 349 7.16 3.23 7.25
C CYS A 349 7.21 2.97 5.75
N GLY A 350 6.60 3.86 4.98
CA GLY A 350 6.68 3.88 3.53
C GLY A 350 8.03 4.41 3.04
N LYS A 351 8.23 4.28 1.73
CA LYS A 351 9.41 4.76 1.02
C LYS A 351 9.72 6.21 1.36
N GLY A 352 10.98 6.50 1.62
CA GLY A 352 11.44 7.87 1.90
C GLY A 352 11.09 8.41 3.28
N GLY A 353 10.71 7.55 4.24
CA GLY A 353 10.41 7.97 5.61
C GLY A 353 8.97 8.45 5.82
N VAL A 354 8.04 8.08 4.92
CA VAL A 354 6.62 8.42 5.00
C VAL A 354 5.92 7.54 6.03
N LYS A 355 5.21 8.14 6.99
CA LYS A 355 4.42 7.40 7.98
C LYS A 355 3.02 7.08 7.41
N ASP A 356 2.85 5.89 6.86
CA ASP A 356 1.59 5.40 6.32
C ASP A 356 0.65 4.96 7.46
N LEU A 357 -0.55 5.53 7.54
CA LEU A 357 -1.62 5.00 8.39
C LEU A 357 -2.20 3.74 7.74
N MET A 358 -2.00 2.58 8.37
CA MET A 358 -2.56 1.32 7.88
C MET A 358 -4.01 1.12 8.33
N GLY A 359 -4.35 1.56 9.54
CA GLY A 359 -5.68 1.32 10.09
C GLY A 359 -5.76 1.42 11.61
N CYS A 360 -6.91 1.02 12.13
CA CYS A 360 -7.23 1.04 13.56
C CYS A 360 -7.15 -0.38 14.13
N ILE A 361 -6.69 -0.53 15.37
CA ILE A 361 -6.58 -1.80 16.08
C ILE A 361 -7.72 -1.91 17.08
N THR A 362 -8.47 -3.00 17.00
CA THR A 362 -9.55 -3.30 17.95
C THR A 362 -8.99 -3.69 19.32
N ALA A 363 -9.83 -3.68 20.36
CA ALA A 363 -9.46 -4.21 21.68
C ALA A 363 -9.00 -5.69 21.65
N SER A 364 -9.43 -6.46 20.63
CA SER A 364 -8.99 -7.85 20.41
C SER A 364 -7.67 -7.96 19.63
N GLY A 365 -7.05 -6.84 19.26
CA GLY A 365 -5.77 -6.81 18.52
C GLY A 365 -5.89 -6.95 17.00
N THR A 366 -7.11 -6.95 16.45
CA THR A 366 -7.37 -7.07 15.01
C THR A 366 -7.17 -5.72 14.31
N LEU A 367 -6.46 -5.70 13.18
CA LEU A 367 -6.31 -4.51 12.35
C LEU A 367 -7.55 -4.31 11.46
N LEU A 368 -8.14 -3.13 11.52
CA LEU A 368 -9.18 -2.63 10.61
C LEU A 368 -8.50 -1.67 9.62
N PRO A 369 -8.35 -2.03 8.35
CA PRO A 369 -7.77 -1.15 7.34
C PRO A 369 -8.49 0.21 7.29
N TYR A 370 -7.71 1.27 7.13
CA TYR A 370 -8.25 2.63 7.03
C TYR A 370 -9.17 2.75 5.81
N GLY A 371 -10.36 3.31 6.00
CA GLY A 371 -11.37 3.50 4.93
C GLY A 371 -12.27 2.29 4.66
N GLU A 372 -11.92 1.08 5.12
CA GLU A 372 -12.69 -0.14 4.87
C GLU A 372 -13.72 -0.44 5.97
N VAL A 373 -14.89 -0.95 5.57
CA VAL A 373 -15.95 -1.39 6.49
C VAL A 373 -15.76 -2.87 6.81
N ASN A 374 -15.41 -3.18 8.04
CA ASN A 374 -15.10 -4.52 8.52
C ASN A 374 -16.16 -5.00 9.54
N LEU A 375 -16.34 -6.32 9.66
CA LEU A 375 -17.27 -6.90 10.64
C LEU A 375 -16.51 -7.30 11.91
N VAL A 376 -16.73 -6.59 13.01
CA VAL A 376 -16.08 -6.84 14.31
C VAL A 376 -17.16 -7.17 15.32
N ASN A 377 -17.11 -8.36 15.93
CA ASN A 377 -18.10 -8.83 16.91
C ASN A 377 -19.56 -8.68 16.42
N GLY A 378 -19.81 -8.97 15.14
CA GLY A 378 -21.14 -8.85 14.52
C GLY A 378 -21.59 -7.43 14.18
N LYS A 379 -20.77 -6.40 14.44
CA LYS A 379 -21.04 -5.00 14.08
C LYS A 379 -20.17 -4.58 12.91
N ARG A 380 -20.74 -3.82 11.96
CA ARG A 380 -19.96 -3.18 10.89
C ARG A 380 -19.25 -1.98 11.49
N VAL A 381 -17.93 -1.93 11.37
CA VAL A 381 -17.08 -0.88 11.94
C VAL A 381 -16.12 -0.41 10.86
N LYS A 382 -15.88 0.90 10.78
CA LYS A 382 -14.96 1.52 9.84
C LYS A 382 -13.94 2.35 10.60
N CYS A 383 -12.66 2.21 10.24
CA CYS A 383 -11.61 3.11 10.68
C CYS A 383 -11.61 4.33 9.76
N GLU A 384 -11.89 5.52 10.28
CA GLU A 384 -12.02 6.73 9.47
C GLU A 384 -11.54 7.98 10.20
N LYS A 385 -11.28 9.03 9.42
CA LYS A 385 -10.86 10.34 9.91
C LYS A 385 -12.10 11.24 10.06
N LEU A 386 -12.30 11.79 11.26
CA LEU A 386 -13.31 12.80 11.54
C LEU A 386 -12.89 14.15 10.92
N ALA A 387 -13.85 15.08 10.82
CA ALA A 387 -13.63 16.39 10.24
C ALA A 387 -12.57 17.23 10.99
N ASP A 388 -12.38 16.96 12.28
CA ASP A 388 -11.34 17.60 13.12
C ASP A 388 -9.94 16.98 12.94
N GLY A 389 -9.82 15.96 12.10
CA GLY A 389 -8.59 15.24 11.80
C GLY A 389 -8.31 14.02 12.69
N THR A 390 -9.15 13.74 13.69
CA THR A 390 -9.01 12.60 14.59
C THR A 390 -9.35 11.29 13.87
N ILE A 391 -8.50 10.26 14.02
CA ILE A 391 -8.80 8.91 13.51
C ILE A 391 -9.60 8.13 14.55
N THR A 392 -10.75 7.59 14.17
CA THR A 392 -11.64 6.84 15.06
C THR A 392 -12.20 5.58 14.40
N MET A 393 -12.77 4.70 15.24
CA MET A 393 -13.53 3.53 14.82
C MET A 393 -15.03 3.81 14.96
N SER A 394 -15.70 4.07 13.83
CA SER A 394 -17.14 4.35 13.79
C SER A 394 -17.93 3.08 13.48
N ALA A 395 -19.01 2.84 14.23
CA ALA A 395 -19.97 1.80 13.87
C ALA A 395 -20.82 2.26 12.67
N VAL A 396 -20.80 1.49 11.59
CA VAL A 396 -21.62 1.72 10.40
C VAL A 396 -22.99 1.09 10.63
N SER A 397 -24.00 1.92 10.89
CA SER A 397 -25.36 1.43 11.13
C SER A 397 -25.93 0.75 9.88
N ARG A 398 -26.71 -0.33 10.09
CA ARG A 398 -27.51 -0.94 9.02
C ARG A 398 -28.60 0.05 8.62
N PHE A 399 -28.83 0.21 7.32
CA PHE A 399 -30.07 0.75 6.78
C PHE A 399 -31.26 0.18 7.55
N LYS A 400 -32.20 1.04 7.95
CA LYS A 400 -33.54 0.62 8.38
C LYS A 400 -34.16 -0.17 7.24
N CYS A 401 -34.24 -1.49 7.34
CA CYS A 401 -35.10 -2.27 6.45
C CYS A 401 -36.56 -1.84 6.69
N HIS A 402 -37.14 -1.10 5.75
CA HIS A 402 -38.54 -0.70 5.79
C HIS A 402 -39.50 -1.69 5.12
N ALA A 403 -39.01 -2.81 4.60
CA ALA A 403 -39.82 -3.78 3.87
C ALA A 403 -40.25 -4.96 4.76
N LYS A 404 -41.56 -5.10 4.97
CA LYS A 404 -42.18 -6.34 5.47
C LYS A 404 -42.01 -7.43 4.41
N CYS A 405 -41.27 -8.49 4.71
CA CYS A 405 -41.24 -9.67 3.86
C CYS A 405 -42.58 -10.43 4.00
N ARG A 406 -43.29 -10.62 2.88
CA ARG A 406 -44.37 -11.62 2.73
C ARG A 406 -43.81 -12.80 1.96
N ASP A 407 -44.26 -14.01 2.30
CA ASP A 407 -44.00 -15.23 1.56
C ASP A 407 -45.00 -15.43 0.40
N ASN A 408 -44.65 -16.34 -0.51
CA ASN A 408 -45.30 -16.55 -1.81
C ASN A 408 -46.69 -17.22 -1.75
N GLU A 409 -47.30 -17.38 -0.58
CA GLU A 409 -48.66 -17.90 -0.44
C GLU A 409 -49.64 -16.93 0.26
N GLY A 410 -49.23 -15.69 0.53
CA GLY A 410 -50.13 -14.67 1.05
C GLY A 410 -50.71 -14.96 2.45
N ARG A 411 -50.09 -15.84 3.24
CA ARG A 411 -50.49 -16.10 4.64
C ARG A 411 -49.57 -15.33 5.59
N GLY A 412 -50.13 -14.32 6.24
CA GLY A 412 -49.43 -13.61 7.31
C GLY A 412 -49.22 -14.54 8.50
N VAL A 413 -47.97 -14.95 8.75
CA VAL A 413 -47.61 -15.60 10.01
C VAL A 413 -47.54 -14.52 11.09
N THR A 414 -48.56 -14.48 11.92
CA THR A 414 -48.48 -13.93 13.28
C THR A 414 -47.99 -15.02 14.20
N GLU A 415 -46.86 -14.80 14.87
CA GLU A 415 -46.59 -15.45 16.16
C GLU A 415 -45.86 -14.48 17.09
N GLY A 416 -46.44 -14.33 18.30
CA GLY A 416 -45.67 -14.47 19.53
C GLY A 416 -44.93 -13.24 20.08
N ARG A 417 -45.45 -12.73 21.20
CA ARG A 417 -44.90 -11.65 22.06
C ARG A 417 -43.64 -12.10 22.86
N PRO A 418 -42.73 -11.18 23.28
CA PRO A 418 -41.42 -11.47 23.89
C PRO A 418 -41.47 -11.48 25.45
N PRO A 419 -40.42 -11.91 26.21
CA PRO A 419 -39.24 -11.06 26.46
C PRO A 419 -37.90 -11.80 26.73
N MET A 420 -36.78 -11.21 26.30
CA MET A 420 -35.68 -11.02 27.27
C MET A 420 -34.86 -9.77 26.97
N ARG A 421 -34.69 -9.02 28.06
CA ARG A 421 -34.26 -7.64 28.21
C ARG A 421 -32.73 -7.56 28.17
N TRP A 422 -32.15 -7.06 27.08
CA TRP A 422 -30.70 -6.88 26.93
C TRP A 422 -30.22 -5.49 27.40
N SER A 423 -30.56 -5.12 28.64
CA SER A 423 -30.07 -3.87 29.26
C SER A 423 -29.19 -4.10 30.50
N GLU A 424 -28.33 -5.14 30.50
CA GLU A 424 -27.35 -5.37 31.59
C GLU A 424 -25.91 -5.72 31.14
N PHE A 425 -25.54 -5.62 29.86
CA PHE A 425 -24.18 -6.05 29.43
C PHE A 425 -23.06 -4.99 29.50
N PHE A 426 -23.33 -3.75 29.93
CA PHE A 426 -22.32 -2.68 29.96
C PHE A 426 -21.81 -2.25 31.35
N THR A 427 -22.05 -3.01 32.42
CA THR A 427 -21.60 -2.58 33.76
C THR A 427 -20.84 -3.59 34.59
N LYS A 428 -20.18 -4.59 33.97
CA LYS A 428 -19.20 -5.43 34.67
C LYS A 428 -18.06 -5.89 33.76
N SER A 429 -17.07 -5.04 33.54
CA SER A 429 -15.70 -5.52 33.26
C SER A 429 -14.64 -4.45 33.54
N LEU A 430 -14.86 -3.63 34.58
CA LEU A 430 -13.79 -2.87 35.23
C LEU A 430 -13.90 -3.18 36.71
N GLU A 431 -12.73 -3.45 37.31
CA GLU A 431 -12.49 -3.84 38.70
C GLU A 431 -12.59 -5.34 39.02
N GLY A 432 -11.41 -5.95 39.24
CA GLY A 432 -11.28 -6.96 40.30
C GLY A 432 -10.45 -8.21 40.01
N ARG A 433 -9.12 -8.09 39.95
CA ARG A 433 -8.21 -9.02 40.65
C ARG A 433 -7.07 -8.25 41.29
N TYR A 434 -7.34 -7.72 42.48
CA TYR A 434 -6.34 -7.58 43.54
C TYR A 434 -6.78 -8.55 44.66
N ASP A 435 -5.90 -9.49 44.99
CA ASP A 435 -6.07 -10.43 46.08
C ASP A 435 -5.83 -9.72 47.43
N ALA A 436 -6.79 -9.80 48.35
CA ALA A 436 -6.52 -9.70 49.79
C ALA A 436 -7.68 -10.27 50.64
N ARG A 437 -7.36 -11.33 51.38
CA ARG A 437 -7.86 -11.78 52.70
C ARG A 437 -9.32 -11.48 53.13
N ARG A 438 -10.04 -12.58 53.44
CA ARG A 438 -11.31 -12.67 54.18
C ARG A 438 -11.23 -12.10 55.61
N VAL A 439 -12.28 -11.36 56.04
CA VAL A 439 -12.89 -11.36 57.40
C VAL A 439 -14.38 -10.88 57.26
N PRO A 440 -15.37 -11.33 58.07
CA PRO A 440 -16.79 -11.27 57.69
C PRO A 440 -17.61 -10.07 58.20
N ARG A 441 -18.57 -9.71 57.34
CA ARG A 441 -19.94 -9.16 57.52
C ARG A 441 -20.36 -8.66 58.91
N ALA A 442 -20.74 -7.38 58.96
CA ALA A 442 -21.64 -6.80 59.96
C ALA A 442 -22.72 -5.93 59.27
N SER A 443 -23.77 -5.66 60.04
CA SER A 443 -25.19 -5.45 59.71
C SER A 443 -25.63 -4.07 59.18
N ARG A 444 -26.76 -4.12 58.44
CA ARG A 444 -27.87 -3.15 58.31
C ARG A 444 -27.72 -1.81 59.04
N THR A 445 -27.95 -0.71 58.30
CA THR A 445 -28.74 0.41 58.82
C THR A 445 -29.59 1.04 57.70
N HIS A 446 -30.88 1.22 58.00
CA HIS A 446 -31.89 1.93 57.20
C HIS A 446 -31.70 3.45 57.31
N TRP A 447 -32.07 4.20 56.26
CA TRP A 447 -32.61 5.56 56.41
C TRP A 447 -33.72 5.85 55.39
N THR A 448 -34.79 6.43 55.92
CA THR A 448 -36.04 6.84 55.27
C THR A 448 -36.01 8.36 55.11
N THR A 449 -36.44 8.91 53.98
CA THR A 449 -36.58 10.37 53.81
C THR A 449 -38.07 10.73 53.76
N LEU A 450 -38.50 11.60 54.68
CA LEU A 450 -39.82 12.23 54.72
C LEU A 450 -39.94 13.35 53.67
N PRO A 451 -41.15 13.63 53.14
CA PRO A 451 -41.36 14.64 52.11
C PRO A 451 -41.55 16.03 52.71
N ARG A 452 -41.16 17.08 51.96
CA ARG A 452 -41.38 18.48 52.33
C ARG A 452 -42.42 19.10 51.40
N SER A 453 -43.50 19.62 51.96
CA SER A 453 -44.43 20.51 51.27
C SER A 453 -44.20 21.95 51.71
N LYS A 454 -44.23 22.83 50.69
CA LYS A 454 -44.08 24.29 50.65
C LYS A 454 -42.69 24.86 50.90
#